data_AF-A0A3A4K2N7-F1
#
_entry.id   AF-A0A3A4K2N7-F1
#
_cell.length_a   1.000
_cell.length_b   1.000
_cell.length_c   1.000
_cell.angle_alpha   90.00
_cell.angle_beta   90.00
_cell.angle_gamma   90.00
#
_symmetry.space_group_name_H-M   'P 1'
#
loop_
_entity.id
_entity.type
_entity.pdbx_description
1 polymer ?
#
loop_
_entity_poly.entity_id
_entity_poly.type
_entity_poly.pdbx_seq_one_letter_code
_entity_poly.pdbx_strand_id
1 'polypeptide(L)'
;MKPAIWFSLIGLALAALFAAGCERDLGDGLPGDASLASGYHPADWAARDAHGAKYIEEKSGLKGPEDDDDDDESDAEDRRKALVLQAEADDEDDDEGDGEEAEGEGAGKSCVDCHGEELDGGLSGVSCNDCHGGWQNNCAFCHGGGPGHTTAAPPYDVAGDNDPAKRSVGAHVEHVTNGPTHLAYECVVCHVVPASLDSAGHLDGAPGAEVSFGELAGADAAYAAGSCSSVTCHGGAAIEWTSPTELDCASCHGDAASAERLGGDHAAHIAQGLTCADCHAETAASSTALRDRALHVNGSVNIKLSRGDYAPETMTCSMTCHNDRSWGGTVHPEGWKGPFEHGYAFERGLGTACAVCHGADLKGGAAGVSCDTCHAGQDAWRTNCVFCHGGADNALGSPPEGVFGETERSDPAVGAHTAHVAEGASHRAFDCQECHVAPASFADAGHIDQGRTPRVVFAAAGLNASGEYDAGAHRCASLYCHGDGRNPSDELSWTAAGPLSCAACHGDETDSSGMSGRHALHLREELDCADCHGGVVDAAKAILDKAAHIDGGPDVAFSTGTYDPAAHSCSSTLCHGGVMTW
;
A
#
# COMPACT_ATOMS: atom_id res chain seq x y z
N MET A 1 -34.05 20.83 61.83
CA MET A 1 -33.13 21.27 62.90
C MET A 1 -31.90 21.88 62.23
N LYS A 2 -31.58 23.14 62.54
CA LYS A 2 -30.27 23.82 62.33
C LYS A 2 -29.24 23.23 63.33
N PRO A 3 -27.91 23.56 63.33
CA PRO A 3 -27.13 24.59 62.60
C PRO A 3 -25.87 24.00 61.86
N ALA A 4 -25.08 24.64 61.00
CA ALA A 4 -24.50 25.99 60.83
C ALA A 4 -23.18 26.26 61.62
N ILE A 5 -22.11 26.67 60.87
CA ILE A 5 -21.14 27.77 61.14
C ILE A 5 -19.60 27.46 61.13
N TRP A 6 -18.93 27.90 60.04
CA TRP A 6 -17.73 28.77 59.86
C TRP A 6 -16.24 28.35 60.07
N PHE A 7 -15.46 28.60 58.99
CA PHE A 7 -14.11 29.24 58.80
C PHE A 7 -12.88 28.89 59.67
N SER A 8 -11.75 28.51 59.03
CA SER A 8 -10.61 29.43 58.75
C SER A 8 -9.36 28.75 58.18
N LEU A 9 -8.70 29.47 57.27
CA LEU A 9 -7.38 29.26 56.67
C LEU A 9 -6.22 29.46 57.67
N ILE A 10 -5.27 28.52 57.76
CA ILE A 10 -3.82 28.66 58.10
C ILE A 10 -3.18 27.35 57.59
N GLY A 11 -2.01 27.26 56.94
CA GLY A 11 -0.95 28.19 56.60
C GLY A 11 0.16 27.40 55.88
N LEU A 12 0.92 28.09 55.02
CA LEU A 12 2.12 27.57 54.37
C LEU A 12 3.18 27.17 55.39
N ALA A 13 3.87 26.05 55.15
CA ALA A 13 5.20 25.80 55.68
C ALA A 13 5.93 24.64 54.96
N LEU A 14 7.16 24.96 54.51
CA LEU A 14 8.36 24.13 54.32
C LEU A 14 8.49 23.12 53.16
N ALA A 15 9.41 23.46 52.24
CA ALA A 15 10.58 22.64 51.87
C ALA A 15 11.57 23.56 51.11
N ALA A 16 12.71 23.95 51.69
CA ALA A 16 14.00 23.23 51.77
C ALA A 16 14.97 23.72 50.68
N LEU A 17 16.07 24.35 51.13
CA LEU A 17 17.28 24.63 50.37
C LEU A 17 17.93 23.32 49.90
N PHE A 18 18.39 23.29 48.65
CA PHE A 18 19.79 23.01 48.26
C PHE A 18 19.86 23.04 46.72
N ALA A 19 20.25 24.18 46.15
CA ALA A 19 20.69 24.28 44.76
C ALA A 19 22.22 24.40 44.77
N ALA A 20 22.91 23.33 44.39
CA ALA A 20 24.30 23.37 43.96
C ALA A 20 24.29 23.02 42.47
N GLY A 21 24.29 24.05 41.64
CA GLY A 21 24.45 23.92 40.19
C GLY A 21 25.91 23.59 39.87
N CYS A 22 26.11 22.53 39.09
CA CYS A 22 27.29 22.40 38.24
C CYS A 22 26.95 23.03 36.89
N GLU A 23 27.17 24.33 36.77
CA GLU A 23 27.37 24.99 35.48
C GLU A 23 28.88 24.96 35.21
N ARG A 24 29.30 24.27 34.14
CA ARG A 24 30.67 24.40 33.62
C ARG A 24 30.62 25.30 32.39
N ASP A 25 31.39 26.38 32.53
CA ASP A 25 31.81 27.36 31.55
C ASP A 25 32.12 26.77 30.17
N LEU A 26 31.54 27.40 29.14
CA LEU A 26 32.12 27.48 27.82
C LEU A 26 32.77 28.87 27.69
N GLY A 27 34.10 28.88 27.62
CA GLY A 27 34.91 30.08 27.39
C GLY A 27 36.05 29.76 26.41
N ASP A 28 35.90 30.31 25.21
CA ASP A 28 36.83 30.68 24.14
C ASP A 28 38.36 30.43 24.27
N GLY A 29 38.98 30.04 23.14
CA GLY A 29 40.39 30.40 22.84
C GLY A 29 41.24 29.38 22.07
N LEU A 30 41.47 29.67 20.78
CA LEU A 30 42.39 29.11 19.74
C LEU A 30 43.87 28.92 20.22
N PRO A 31 44.88 28.36 19.45
CA PRO A 31 44.98 28.12 18.00
C PRO A 31 45.77 26.85 17.54
N GLY A 32 45.95 26.68 16.22
CA GLY A 32 47.27 26.33 15.66
C GLY A 32 47.54 24.88 15.23
N ASP A 33 48.40 24.77 14.25
CA ASP A 33 48.71 23.68 13.32
C ASP A 33 49.85 22.74 13.76
N ALA A 34 49.87 21.52 13.21
CA ALA A 34 51.06 20.72 12.84
C ALA A 34 50.57 19.39 12.23
N SER A 35 50.47 19.26 10.91
CA SER A 35 51.54 18.75 10.04
C SER A 35 51.92 17.28 10.28
N LEU A 36 51.27 16.39 9.53
CA LEU A 36 51.92 15.19 8.98
C LEU A 36 51.49 15.03 7.52
N ALA A 37 52.16 15.81 6.67
CA ALA A 37 52.31 15.50 5.26
C ALA A 37 53.72 14.96 5.04
N SER A 38 53.83 13.67 4.72
CA SER A 38 54.83 13.08 3.83
C SER A 38 54.46 11.60 3.69
N GLY A 39 54.37 10.98 2.52
CA GLY A 39 54.63 11.40 1.16
C GLY A 39 54.82 10.09 0.37
N TYR A 40 54.06 9.87 -0.70
CA TYR A 40 54.44 8.92 -1.76
C TYR A 40 53.64 9.23 -3.03
N HIS A 41 54.16 10.15 -3.83
CA HIS A 41 54.26 9.98 -5.27
C HIS A 41 55.74 10.26 -5.60
N PRO A 42 56.42 9.36 -6.34
CA PRO A 42 56.45 9.60 -7.78
C PRO A 42 56.47 8.32 -8.64
N ALA A 43 56.01 8.50 -9.89
CA ALA A 43 56.53 7.89 -11.10
C ALA A 43 56.67 6.36 -11.15
N ASP A 44 55.66 5.66 -11.70
CA ASP A 44 55.86 4.40 -12.46
C ASP A 44 54.66 4.00 -13.35
N TRP A 45 53.79 4.95 -13.72
CA TRP A 45 52.62 4.66 -14.57
C TRP A 45 52.89 4.63 -16.08
N ALA A 46 54.15 4.82 -16.52
CA ALA A 46 54.51 4.79 -17.95
C ALA A 46 55.32 3.54 -18.36
N ALA A 47 55.48 2.55 -17.49
CA ALA A 47 56.31 1.35 -17.75
C ALA A 47 55.54 0.02 -17.79
N ARG A 48 54.20 0.02 -17.79
CA ARG A 48 53.40 -1.23 -17.74
C ARG A 48 52.57 -1.52 -18.99
N ASP A 49 52.57 -0.63 -19.98
CA ASP A 49 51.92 -0.85 -21.27
C ASP A 49 52.77 -1.69 -22.25
N ALA A 50 53.98 -2.10 -21.84
CA ALA A 50 54.95 -2.76 -22.72
C ALA A 50 55.16 -4.27 -22.50
N HIS A 51 54.43 -4.92 -21.57
CA HIS A 51 54.56 -6.37 -21.35
C HIS A 51 53.38 -7.22 -21.84
N GLY A 52 52.27 -6.60 -22.27
CA GLY A 52 51.11 -7.31 -22.83
C GLY A 52 51.18 -7.58 -24.34
N ALA A 53 52.10 -6.94 -25.07
CA ALA A 53 52.11 -6.97 -26.53
C ALA A 53 53.34 -7.66 -27.17
N LYS A 54 54.26 -8.23 -26.38
CA LYS A 54 55.52 -8.81 -26.91
C LYS A 54 55.67 -10.33 -26.79
N TYR A 55 54.62 -11.06 -26.36
CA TYR A 55 54.69 -12.52 -26.21
C TYR A 55 54.04 -13.31 -27.36
N ILE A 56 53.47 -12.65 -28.37
CA ILE A 56 52.79 -13.30 -29.51
C ILE A 56 53.62 -13.29 -30.81
N GLU A 57 54.73 -12.56 -30.91
CA GLU A 57 55.51 -12.49 -32.17
C GLU A 57 56.69 -13.47 -32.28
N GLU A 58 57.18 -14.09 -31.18
CA GLU A 58 58.38 -14.96 -31.26
C GLU A 58 58.10 -16.45 -31.56
N LYS A 59 56.84 -16.87 -31.71
CA LYS A 59 56.48 -18.31 -31.87
C LYS A 59 55.61 -18.70 -33.06
N SER A 60 55.19 -17.79 -33.92
CA SER A 60 54.52 -18.13 -35.19
C SER A 60 55.38 -17.69 -36.38
N GLY A 61 56.25 -18.59 -36.85
CA GLY A 61 57.13 -18.35 -38.00
C GLY A 61 56.39 -18.25 -39.34
N LEU A 62 55.76 -17.11 -39.61
CA LEU A 62 55.27 -16.74 -40.94
C LEU A 62 55.83 -15.36 -41.31
N LYS A 63 56.69 -15.34 -42.32
CA LYS A 63 57.34 -14.16 -42.87
C LYS A 63 56.82 -13.93 -44.29
N GLY A 64 56.37 -12.71 -44.60
CA GLY A 64 56.18 -12.21 -45.97
C GLY A 64 55.30 -10.96 -46.05
N PRO A 65 55.43 -10.17 -47.13
CA PRO A 65 56.59 -9.34 -47.46
C PRO A 65 56.28 -7.86 -47.21
N GLU A 66 57.33 -7.10 -46.92
CA GLU A 66 57.35 -5.64 -46.97
C GLU A 66 57.29 -5.20 -48.45
N ASP A 67 56.48 -4.20 -48.78
CA ASP A 67 56.88 -3.01 -49.56
C ASP A 67 55.67 -2.09 -49.87
N ASP A 68 55.90 -0.81 -49.55
CA ASP A 68 55.50 0.44 -50.21
C ASP A 68 54.07 1.02 -50.12
N ASP A 69 54.01 2.14 -49.38
CA ASP A 69 53.43 3.45 -49.71
C ASP A 69 52.03 3.53 -50.37
N ASP A 70 51.03 3.99 -49.60
CA ASP A 70 50.23 5.21 -49.86
C ASP A 70 48.91 5.19 -49.08
N ASP A 71 48.41 6.40 -48.81
CA ASP A 71 47.30 6.79 -47.93
C ASP A 71 45.94 6.12 -48.22
N ASP A 72 45.27 5.56 -47.20
CA ASP A 72 43.81 5.76 -46.97
C ASP A 72 43.36 5.23 -45.59
N GLU A 73 42.84 6.12 -44.74
CA GLU A 73 42.06 5.77 -43.54
C GLU A 73 40.62 5.39 -43.95
N SER A 74 40.44 4.17 -44.44
CA SER A 74 39.19 3.41 -44.33
C SER A 74 39.48 1.98 -44.77
N ASP A 75 39.69 1.05 -43.84
CA ASP A 75 39.50 -0.42 -44.04
C ASP A 75 39.94 -1.27 -42.81
N ALA A 76 39.71 -0.78 -41.59
CA ALA A 76 39.89 -1.60 -40.38
C ALA A 76 38.64 -2.43 -39.99
N GLU A 77 37.49 -2.20 -40.63
CA GLU A 77 36.25 -2.95 -40.32
C GLU A 77 35.98 -4.18 -41.20
N ASP A 78 36.61 -4.32 -42.38
CA ASP A 78 36.31 -5.45 -43.30
C ASP A 78 37.21 -6.68 -43.16
N ARG A 79 38.25 -6.65 -42.30
CA ARG A 79 39.14 -7.81 -42.08
C ARG A 79 38.67 -8.81 -41.02
N ARG A 80 37.51 -8.61 -40.38
CA ARG A 80 36.88 -9.60 -39.48
C ARG A 80 35.89 -10.55 -40.16
N LYS A 81 35.65 -10.44 -41.48
CA LYS A 81 34.67 -11.26 -42.21
C LYS A 81 35.23 -12.32 -43.17
N ALA A 82 36.53 -12.59 -43.18
CA ALA A 82 37.11 -13.61 -44.07
C ALA A 82 37.77 -14.75 -43.30
N LEU A 83 36.97 -15.65 -42.72
CA LEU A 83 37.39 -17.01 -42.35
C LEU A 83 36.17 -17.91 -42.16
N VAL A 84 35.32 -17.99 -43.19
CA VAL A 84 34.36 -19.08 -43.36
C VAL A 84 34.30 -19.43 -44.85
N LEU A 85 34.84 -20.61 -45.18
CA LEU A 85 34.58 -21.45 -46.35
C LEU A 85 35.08 -21.00 -47.73
N GLN A 86 36.27 -21.50 -48.08
CA GLN A 86 36.54 -22.05 -49.41
C GLN A 86 37.31 -23.36 -49.23
N ALA A 87 36.58 -24.43 -48.90
CA ALA A 87 37.01 -25.78 -49.22
C ALA A 87 36.28 -26.14 -50.52
N GLU A 88 36.99 -26.07 -51.63
CA GLU A 88 36.55 -26.64 -52.90
C GLU A 88 36.48 -28.16 -52.70
N ALA A 89 35.27 -28.71 -52.74
CA ALA A 89 35.02 -30.13 -52.89
C ALA A 89 34.76 -30.37 -54.38
N ASP A 90 35.75 -30.96 -55.04
CA ASP A 90 35.52 -31.80 -56.21
C ASP A 90 35.22 -33.24 -55.71
N ASP A 91 34.39 -33.95 -56.48
CA ASP A 91 34.00 -35.36 -56.42
C ASP A 91 32.65 -35.71 -55.74
N GLU A 92 31.60 -35.55 -56.56
CA GLU A 92 30.61 -36.56 -57.01
C GLU A 92 29.97 -37.58 -56.02
N ASP A 93 28.63 -37.61 -56.14
CA ASP A 93 27.69 -38.74 -56.02
C ASP A 93 26.98 -39.06 -54.68
N ASP A 94 25.70 -38.72 -54.71
CA ASP A 94 24.50 -39.50 -54.39
C ASP A 94 24.01 -39.74 -52.94
N ASP A 95 22.73 -39.37 -52.83
CA ASP A 95 21.63 -39.96 -52.05
C ASP A 95 21.18 -39.34 -50.71
N GLU A 96 20.05 -38.64 -50.87
CA GLU A 96 18.79 -38.69 -50.09
C GLU A 96 18.79 -38.25 -48.61
N GLY A 97 18.00 -37.20 -48.34
CA GLY A 97 17.62 -36.83 -46.99
C GLY A 97 16.90 -35.50 -46.90
N ASP A 98 15.59 -35.55 -47.16
CA ASP A 98 14.60 -34.47 -47.17
C ASP A 98 14.74 -33.41 -46.07
N GLY A 99 14.44 -32.17 -46.44
CA GLY A 99 14.60 -31.00 -45.60
C GLY A 99 13.51 -30.80 -44.54
N GLU A 100 13.87 -30.00 -43.55
CA GLU A 100 12.93 -29.12 -42.87
C GLU A 100 13.68 -27.82 -42.52
N GLU A 101 13.11 -26.70 -42.94
CA GLU A 101 13.65 -25.35 -42.77
C GLU A 101 13.73 -25.00 -41.28
N ALA A 102 14.94 -24.81 -40.76
CA ALA A 102 15.15 -24.21 -39.45
C ALA A 102 15.49 -22.72 -39.64
N GLU A 103 14.55 -21.87 -39.23
CA GLU A 103 14.73 -20.43 -39.15
C GLU A 103 15.90 -20.10 -38.22
N GLY A 104 16.73 -19.16 -38.67
CA GLY A 104 17.94 -18.75 -37.96
C GLY A 104 17.66 -17.83 -36.78
N GLU A 105 18.11 -18.25 -35.61
CA GLU A 105 18.36 -17.37 -34.46
C GLU A 105 19.84 -17.50 -34.07
N GLY A 106 20.50 -16.36 -33.85
CA GLY A 106 21.93 -16.29 -33.57
C GLY A 106 22.29 -16.90 -32.22
N ALA A 107 22.71 -18.16 -32.23
CA ALA A 107 23.45 -18.76 -31.12
C ALA A 107 24.87 -18.16 -31.06
N GLY A 108 25.17 -17.40 -30.02
CA GLY A 108 26.54 -17.07 -29.67
C GLY A 108 27.30 -18.38 -29.43
N LYS A 109 28.40 -18.60 -30.17
CA LYS A 109 29.20 -19.82 -30.03
C LYS A 109 29.70 -19.92 -28.59
N SER A 110 29.35 -20.99 -27.90
CA SER A 110 29.79 -21.27 -26.54
C SER A 110 31.25 -21.69 -26.56
N CYS A 111 32.00 -21.40 -25.49
CA CYS A 111 33.40 -21.81 -25.35
C CYS A 111 33.57 -23.34 -25.53
N VAL A 112 32.56 -24.12 -25.12
CA VAL A 112 32.57 -25.59 -25.23
C VAL A 112 32.55 -26.08 -26.69
N ASP A 113 32.02 -25.27 -27.61
CA ASP A 113 31.95 -25.61 -29.04
C ASP A 113 33.36 -25.75 -29.64
N CYS A 114 34.34 -25.02 -29.08
CA CYS A 114 35.73 -25.04 -29.52
C CYS A 114 36.65 -25.76 -28.53
N HIS A 115 36.40 -25.68 -27.23
CA HIS A 115 37.30 -26.18 -26.18
C HIS A 115 36.85 -27.49 -25.52
N GLY A 116 35.75 -28.08 -26.00
CA GLY A 116 35.18 -29.32 -25.47
C GLY A 116 34.30 -29.05 -24.24
N GLU A 117 33.42 -29.99 -23.90
CA GLU A 117 32.50 -29.87 -22.76
C GLU A 117 33.25 -29.65 -21.43
N GLU A 118 34.42 -30.25 -21.29
CA GLU A 118 35.30 -30.12 -20.11
C GLU A 118 36.27 -28.93 -20.18
N LEU A 119 36.21 -28.13 -21.25
CA LEU A 119 37.11 -27.00 -21.52
C LEU A 119 38.61 -27.39 -21.44
N ASP A 120 38.89 -28.65 -21.74
CA ASP A 120 40.19 -29.29 -21.60
C ASP A 120 41.01 -29.29 -22.88
N GLY A 121 40.49 -28.68 -23.95
CA GLY A 121 41.20 -28.46 -25.20
C GLY A 121 40.33 -28.67 -26.42
N GLY A 122 39.36 -29.57 -26.38
CA GLY A 122 38.39 -29.80 -27.47
C GLY A 122 39.00 -29.78 -28.88
N LEU A 123 38.34 -29.07 -29.79
CA LEU A 123 38.80 -28.87 -31.17
C LEU A 123 39.95 -27.85 -31.27
N SER A 124 40.07 -26.93 -30.32
CA SER A 124 41.07 -25.86 -30.34
C SER A 124 42.47 -26.32 -29.91
N GLY A 125 42.55 -27.44 -29.17
CA GLY A 125 43.78 -27.94 -28.56
C GLY A 125 44.31 -27.10 -27.40
N VAL A 126 43.55 -26.11 -26.91
CA VAL A 126 43.98 -25.20 -25.84
C VAL A 126 43.16 -25.46 -24.57
N SER A 127 43.80 -26.04 -23.56
CA SER A 127 43.18 -26.34 -22.27
C SER A 127 43.23 -25.15 -21.33
N CYS A 128 42.13 -24.84 -20.65
CA CYS A 128 42.15 -23.86 -19.56
C CYS A 128 43.08 -24.31 -18.42
N ASN A 129 43.21 -25.62 -18.22
CA ASN A 129 44.04 -26.22 -17.17
C ASN A 129 45.54 -26.06 -17.40
N ASP A 130 45.98 -25.77 -18.63
CA ASP A 130 47.40 -25.58 -18.95
C ASP A 130 47.97 -24.29 -18.35
N CYS A 131 47.11 -23.29 -18.18
CA CYS A 131 47.48 -21.98 -17.66
C CYS A 131 46.87 -21.69 -16.28
N HIS A 132 45.72 -22.31 -15.95
CA HIS A 132 44.95 -21.99 -14.75
C HIS A 132 44.72 -23.25 -13.91
N GLY A 133 45.35 -23.33 -12.73
CA GLY A 133 45.10 -24.42 -11.77
C GLY A 133 43.95 -24.09 -10.83
N GLY A 134 42.94 -24.97 -10.75
CA GLY A 134 41.84 -24.87 -9.76
C GLY A 134 40.80 -23.78 -10.04
N TRP A 135 40.75 -23.28 -11.29
CA TRP A 135 39.87 -22.18 -11.72
C TRP A 135 38.38 -22.54 -11.67
N GLN A 136 38.03 -23.82 -11.83
CA GLN A 136 36.65 -24.31 -11.80
C GLN A 136 35.93 -24.02 -10.48
N ASN A 137 36.68 -23.86 -9.38
CA ASN A 137 36.15 -23.60 -8.05
C ASN A 137 36.37 -22.15 -7.59
N ASN A 138 36.78 -21.25 -8.49
CA ASN A 138 37.07 -19.86 -8.18
C ASN A 138 36.21 -18.92 -9.03
N CYS A 139 35.04 -18.56 -8.51
CA CYS A 139 34.08 -17.70 -9.21
C CYS A 139 34.70 -16.35 -9.64
N ALA A 140 35.63 -15.80 -8.84
CA ALA A 140 36.28 -14.53 -9.11
C ALA A 140 37.20 -14.56 -10.34
N PHE A 141 37.50 -15.76 -10.86
CA PHE A 141 38.26 -15.94 -12.08
C PHE A 141 37.51 -15.42 -13.32
N CYS A 142 36.23 -15.76 -13.46
CA CYS A 142 35.39 -15.32 -14.58
C CYS A 142 34.55 -14.09 -14.22
N HIS A 143 33.97 -14.07 -13.01
CA HIS A 143 33.08 -12.99 -12.54
C HIS A 143 33.83 -11.79 -11.94
N GLY A 144 35.16 -11.83 -12.04
CA GLY A 144 36.03 -10.73 -11.65
C GLY A 144 36.30 -10.62 -10.14
N GLY A 145 37.27 -9.76 -9.85
CA GLY A 145 37.78 -9.48 -8.52
C GLY A 145 39.10 -8.72 -8.61
N GLY A 146 39.07 -7.41 -8.35
CA GLY A 146 40.28 -6.59 -8.37
C GLY A 146 41.25 -6.95 -7.22
N PRO A 147 42.49 -6.41 -7.23
CA PRO A 147 43.38 -6.54 -6.08
C PRO A 147 42.71 -6.01 -4.80
N GLY A 148 42.36 -6.91 -3.88
CA GLY A 148 41.63 -6.59 -2.64
C GLY A 148 40.12 -6.91 -2.65
N HIS A 149 39.56 -7.40 -3.76
CA HIS A 149 38.14 -7.76 -3.88
C HIS A 149 38.01 -9.19 -4.41
N THR A 150 37.87 -10.18 -3.53
CA THR A 150 37.80 -11.62 -3.90
C THR A 150 36.38 -12.18 -3.85
N THR A 151 35.36 -11.33 -3.78
CA THR A 151 33.97 -11.75 -3.53
C THR A 151 33.30 -12.40 -4.73
N ALA A 152 33.92 -12.37 -5.93
CA ALA A 152 33.31 -12.81 -7.18
C ALA A 152 31.99 -12.10 -7.54
N ALA A 153 31.67 -11.02 -6.85
CA ALA A 153 30.62 -10.08 -7.25
C ALA A 153 31.31 -9.00 -8.09
N PRO A 154 30.85 -8.74 -9.32
CA PRO A 154 31.61 -7.96 -10.28
C PRO A 154 31.75 -6.50 -9.84
N PRO A 155 32.95 -5.99 -9.53
CA PRO A 155 33.28 -4.60 -9.85
C PRO A 155 33.52 -4.45 -11.36
N TYR A 156 33.69 -5.56 -12.08
CA TYR A 156 33.78 -5.64 -13.54
C TYR A 156 32.86 -6.76 -14.01
N ASP A 157 31.88 -6.47 -14.88
CA ASP A 157 31.09 -7.53 -15.50
C ASP A 157 31.91 -8.35 -16.50
N VAL A 158 31.32 -9.40 -17.07
CA VAL A 158 31.99 -10.27 -18.06
C VAL A 158 32.35 -9.56 -19.37
N ALA A 159 31.81 -8.37 -19.62
CA ALA A 159 32.18 -7.49 -20.73
C ALA A 159 33.30 -6.49 -20.35
N GLY A 160 33.74 -6.49 -19.08
CA GLY A 160 34.77 -5.60 -18.56
C GLY A 160 34.26 -4.23 -18.11
N ASP A 161 32.96 -4.04 -17.94
CA ASP A 161 32.37 -2.78 -17.46
C ASP A 161 32.43 -2.68 -15.94
N ASN A 162 32.75 -1.51 -15.39
CA ASN A 162 32.79 -1.24 -13.94
C ASN A 162 31.91 -0.08 -13.47
N ASP A 163 30.98 0.36 -14.32
CA ASP A 163 30.08 1.46 -14.00
C ASP A 163 28.88 0.93 -13.20
N PRO A 164 28.68 1.32 -11.93
CA PRO A 164 27.52 0.90 -11.14
C PRO A 164 26.18 1.38 -11.71
N ALA A 165 26.17 2.32 -12.67
CA ALA A 165 24.97 2.69 -13.42
C ALA A 165 24.53 1.62 -14.43
N LYS A 166 25.40 0.66 -14.76
CA LYS A 166 25.06 -0.48 -15.62
C LYS A 166 24.47 -1.60 -14.79
N ARG A 167 23.36 -2.18 -15.26
CA ARG A 167 22.65 -3.29 -14.59
C ARG A 167 23.58 -4.48 -14.30
N SER A 168 24.51 -4.76 -15.21
CA SER A 168 25.48 -5.86 -15.09
C SER A 168 26.47 -5.71 -13.94
N VAL A 169 26.65 -4.49 -13.42
CA VAL A 169 27.51 -4.18 -12.27
C VAL A 169 26.64 -3.83 -11.06
N GLY A 170 25.85 -2.75 -11.17
CA GLY A 170 24.92 -2.24 -10.16
C GLY A 170 25.51 -2.07 -8.76
N ALA A 171 24.68 -2.26 -7.74
CA ALA A 171 25.04 -2.09 -6.34
C ALA A 171 25.65 -3.35 -5.67
N HIS A 172 26.24 -4.27 -6.42
CA HIS A 172 26.77 -5.55 -5.91
C HIS A 172 27.71 -5.37 -4.71
N VAL A 173 28.73 -4.52 -4.87
CA VAL A 173 29.79 -4.30 -3.87
C VAL A 173 29.23 -3.86 -2.52
N GLU A 174 28.20 -3.02 -2.53
CA GLU A 174 27.55 -2.54 -1.30
C GLU A 174 26.92 -3.68 -0.50
N HIS A 175 26.40 -4.70 -1.17
CA HIS A 175 25.72 -5.83 -0.53
C HIS A 175 26.68 -6.94 -0.10
N VAL A 176 27.75 -7.20 -0.88
CA VAL A 176 28.71 -8.28 -0.60
C VAL A 176 29.92 -7.83 0.22
N THR A 177 29.88 -6.61 0.75
CA THR A 177 30.88 -6.09 1.70
C THR A 177 30.21 -5.66 3.00
N ASN A 178 31.01 -5.52 4.06
CA ASN A 178 30.47 -5.14 5.36
C ASN A 178 30.10 -3.65 5.38
N GLY A 179 28.81 -3.35 5.29
CA GLY A 179 28.26 -2.00 5.37
C GLY A 179 28.04 -1.50 6.80
N PRO A 180 27.58 -0.24 6.97
CA PRO A 180 27.27 0.33 8.27
C PRO A 180 26.07 -0.34 8.97
N THR A 181 25.12 -0.88 8.20
CA THR A 181 23.85 -1.44 8.71
C THR A 181 23.76 -2.96 8.63
N HIS A 182 24.64 -3.63 7.88
CA HIS A 182 24.62 -5.08 7.72
C HIS A 182 26.04 -5.65 7.55
N LEU A 183 26.17 -6.97 7.67
CA LEU A 183 27.36 -7.69 7.24
C LEU A 183 27.25 -8.06 5.76
N ALA A 184 28.38 -8.42 5.14
CA ALA A 184 28.42 -8.89 3.76
C ALA A 184 27.45 -10.07 3.57
N TYR A 185 26.59 -10.00 2.54
CA TYR A 185 25.69 -11.07 2.19
C TYR A 185 26.38 -12.10 1.29
N GLU A 186 26.07 -13.37 1.54
CA GLU A 186 26.45 -14.48 0.67
C GLU A 186 25.62 -14.45 -0.62
N CYS A 187 26.18 -14.92 -1.74
CA CYS A 187 25.51 -14.88 -3.04
C CYS A 187 24.14 -15.58 -3.04
N VAL A 188 24.00 -16.64 -2.25
CA VAL A 188 22.76 -17.43 -2.07
C VAL A 188 21.58 -16.61 -1.51
N VAL A 189 21.84 -15.44 -0.93
CA VAL A 189 20.77 -14.53 -0.47
C VAL A 189 19.97 -13.97 -1.65
N CYS A 190 20.59 -13.78 -2.81
CA CYS A 190 19.97 -13.15 -3.98
C CYS A 190 19.93 -14.04 -5.22
N HIS A 191 20.78 -15.05 -5.31
CA HIS A 191 20.93 -15.88 -6.51
C HIS A 191 20.93 -17.36 -6.17
N VAL A 192 20.58 -18.19 -7.15
CA VAL A 192 20.95 -19.62 -7.10
C VAL A 192 22.42 -19.71 -7.47
N VAL A 193 23.28 -20.00 -6.51
CA VAL A 193 24.73 -20.14 -6.76
C VAL A 193 24.98 -21.47 -7.47
N PRO A 194 25.55 -21.47 -8.68
CA PRO A 194 25.81 -22.71 -9.42
C PRO A 194 26.87 -23.55 -8.71
N ALA A 195 26.69 -24.88 -8.72
CA ALA A 195 27.65 -25.82 -8.14
C ALA A 195 28.85 -26.08 -9.07
N SER A 196 28.69 -25.82 -10.36
CA SER A 196 29.65 -26.07 -11.43
C SER A 196 29.35 -25.16 -12.64
N LEU A 197 30.27 -25.11 -13.61
CA LEU A 197 30.13 -24.26 -14.80
C LEU A 197 28.91 -24.63 -15.67
N ASP A 198 28.60 -25.90 -15.75
CA ASP A 198 27.50 -26.51 -16.51
C ASP A 198 26.18 -26.60 -15.72
N SER A 199 26.13 -26.04 -14.51
CA SER A 199 24.88 -25.95 -13.75
C SER A 199 23.81 -25.20 -14.55
N ALA A 200 22.60 -25.75 -14.58
CA ALA A 200 21.46 -25.10 -15.23
C ALA A 200 21.25 -23.68 -14.67
N GLY A 201 21.06 -22.70 -15.55
CA GLY A 201 20.98 -21.27 -15.19
C GLY A 201 22.32 -20.52 -15.25
N HIS A 202 23.47 -21.18 -15.31
CA HIS A 202 24.75 -20.46 -15.26
C HIS A 202 25.27 -19.97 -16.62
N LEU A 203 25.48 -20.90 -17.57
CA LEU A 203 25.96 -20.62 -18.92
C LEU A 203 24.91 -21.05 -19.94
N ASP A 204 23.71 -20.49 -19.82
CA ASP A 204 22.62 -20.76 -20.75
C ASP A 204 22.41 -19.59 -21.75
N GLY A 205 21.31 -19.64 -22.50
CA GLY A 205 20.99 -18.61 -23.50
C GLY A 205 20.45 -17.31 -22.92
N ALA A 206 20.19 -17.23 -21.60
CA ALA A 206 19.69 -16.04 -20.94
C ALA A 206 20.87 -15.20 -20.41
N PRO A 207 20.93 -13.89 -20.73
CA PRO A 207 22.01 -13.04 -20.24
C PRO A 207 21.81 -12.65 -18.76
N GLY A 208 22.81 -12.93 -17.94
CA GLY A 208 22.91 -12.49 -16.53
C GLY A 208 22.48 -13.55 -15.52
N ALA A 209 22.96 -13.45 -14.27
CA ALA A 209 22.61 -14.40 -13.21
C ALA A 209 21.14 -14.24 -12.75
N GLU A 210 20.41 -15.35 -12.62
CA GLU A 210 19.02 -15.32 -12.16
C GLU A 210 18.91 -14.86 -10.71
N VAL A 211 18.05 -13.87 -10.47
CA VAL A 211 17.73 -13.44 -9.11
C VAL A 211 16.66 -14.37 -8.53
N SER A 212 17.02 -15.00 -7.41
CA SER A 212 16.21 -15.90 -6.61
C SER A 212 16.46 -15.55 -5.15
N PHE A 213 15.54 -14.79 -4.55
CA PHE A 213 15.68 -14.35 -3.18
C PHE A 213 15.56 -15.51 -2.18
N GLY A 214 16.53 -15.60 -1.26
CA GLY A 214 16.49 -16.49 -0.12
C GLY A 214 15.56 -15.97 0.99
N GLU A 215 15.32 -16.79 2.02
CA GLU A 215 14.37 -16.48 3.11
C GLU A 215 14.63 -15.12 3.79
N LEU A 216 15.89 -14.70 3.91
CA LEU A 216 16.27 -13.45 4.57
C LEU A 216 15.74 -12.19 3.85
N ALA A 217 15.57 -12.25 2.53
CA ALA A 217 15.06 -11.13 1.75
C ALA A 217 13.54 -10.91 1.97
N GLY A 218 12.83 -11.93 2.45
CA GLY A 218 11.38 -11.92 2.68
C GLY A 218 10.63 -12.80 1.66
N ALA A 219 9.51 -13.38 2.09
CA ALA A 219 8.75 -14.34 1.29
C ALA A 219 8.16 -13.74 -0.01
N ASP A 220 7.85 -12.43 0.01
CA ASP A 220 7.27 -11.70 -1.11
C ASP A 220 8.33 -10.90 -1.91
N ALA A 221 9.62 -11.05 -1.56
CA ALA A 221 10.70 -10.34 -2.22
C ALA A 221 10.73 -10.69 -3.72
N ALA A 222 10.72 -9.66 -4.56
CA ALA A 222 10.69 -9.84 -6.00
C ALA A 222 11.71 -8.93 -6.69
N TYR A 223 12.25 -9.42 -7.80
CA TYR A 223 13.10 -8.68 -8.71
C TYR A 223 12.52 -8.78 -10.11
N ALA A 224 12.26 -7.63 -10.73
CA ALA A 224 11.74 -7.58 -12.09
C ALA A 224 12.30 -6.36 -12.82
N ALA A 225 12.81 -6.58 -14.03
CA ALA A 225 13.26 -5.53 -14.94
C ALA A 225 14.27 -4.52 -14.34
N GLY A 226 15.14 -4.95 -13.42
CA GLY A 226 16.12 -4.07 -12.77
C GLY A 226 15.68 -3.48 -11.44
N SER A 227 14.45 -3.76 -11.00
CA SER A 227 13.86 -3.20 -9.79
C SER A 227 13.58 -4.28 -8.76
N CYS A 228 13.87 -3.99 -7.49
CA CYS A 228 13.56 -4.81 -6.33
C CYS A 228 12.28 -4.31 -5.67
N SER A 229 11.41 -5.20 -5.19
CA SER A 229 10.21 -4.85 -4.45
C SER A 229 9.93 -5.82 -3.30
N SER A 230 9.29 -5.34 -2.23
CA SER A 230 8.93 -6.15 -1.05
C SER A 230 10.14 -6.79 -0.33
N VAL A 231 11.35 -6.31 -0.62
CA VAL A 231 12.58 -6.78 0.04
C VAL A 231 12.67 -6.20 1.44
N THR A 232 12.76 -7.07 2.44
CA THR A 232 12.77 -6.71 3.86
C THR A 232 13.92 -5.77 4.21
N CYS A 233 15.11 -5.99 3.62
CA CYS A 233 16.30 -5.16 3.85
C CYS A 233 16.13 -3.69 3.43
N HIS A 234 15.21 -3.41 2.50
CA HIS A 234 14.87 -2.07 2.01
C HIS A 234 13.52 -1.57 2.55
N GLY A 235 13.03 -2.14 3.67
CA GLY A 235 11.75 -1.76 4.26
C GLY A 235 10.53 -2.04 3.37
N GLY A 236 10.68 -2.95 2.39
CA GLY A 236 9.65 -3.28 1.40
C GLY A 236 9.50 -2.26 0.25
N ALA A 237 10.30 -1.20 0.23
CA ALA A 237 10.24 -0.17 -0.82
C ALA A 237 10.66 -0.73 -2.19
N ALA A 238 10.07 -0.17 -3.25
CA ALA A 238 10.54 -0.41 -4.60
C ALA A 238 11.82 0.39 -4.86
N ILE A 239 12.90 -0.27 -5.26
CA ILE A 239 14.21 0.37 -5.52
C ILE A 239 14.89 -0.22 -6.75
N GLU A 240 15.47 0.66 -7.56
CA GLU A 240 16.27 0.25 -8.73
C GLU A 240 17.62 -0.29 -8.30
N TRP A 241 18.06 -1.38 -8.93
CA TRP A 241 19.33 -2.05 -8.70
C TRP A 241 20.57 -1.15 -8.88
N THR A 242 20.45 -0.13 -9.74
CA THR A 242 21.51 0.83 -10.05
C THR A 242 21.33 2.15 -9.27
N SER A 243 20.47 2.17 -8.26
CA SER A 243 20.21 3.37 -7.47
C SER A 243 21.45 3.76 -6.64
N PRO A 244 21.89 5.03 -6.68
CA PRO A 244 22.98 5.51 -5.82
C PRO A 244 22.48 5.93 -4.42
N THR A 245 21.21 5.73 -4.10
CA THR A 245 20.62 6.20 -2.83
C THR A 245 21.08 5.33 -1.66
N GLU A 246 21.82 5.93 -0.73
CA GLU A 246 22.16 5.31 0.55
C GLU A 246 20.93 5.20 1.47
N LEU A 247 20.78 4.07 2.14
CA LEU A 247 19.77 3.87 3.17
C LEU A 247 20.25 4.43 4.51
N ASP A 248 19.34 5.07 5.23
CA ASP A 248 19.51 5.40 6.64
C ASP A 248 18.58 4.55 7.53
N CYS A 249 18.59 4.82 8.84
CA CYS A 249 17.76 4.10 9.80
C CYS A 249 16.26 4.27 9.50
N ALA A 250 15.85 5.49 9.12
CA ALA A 250 14.47 5.87 8.85
C ALA A 250 13.92 5.28 7.54
N SER A 251 14.82 4.87 6.65
CA SER A 251 14.50 4.23 5.38
C SER A 251 13.85 2.86 5.58
N CYS A 252 14.18 2.14 6.66
CA CYS A 252 13.66 0.79 6.92
C CYS A 252 12.68 0.75 8.09
N HIS A 253 12.95 1.44 9.20
CA HIS A 253 12.10 1.47 10.38
C HIS A 253 11.89 2.89 10.90
N GLY A 254 10.92 3.10 11.79
CA GLY A 254 10.69 4.42 12.38
C GLY A 254 11.87 4.93 13.22
N ASP A 255 11.86 6.22 13.50
CA ASP A 255 12.80 6.90 14.39
C ASP A 255 12.06 7.64 15.51
N ALA A 256 12.74 8.54 16.22
CA ALA A 256 12.09 9.30 17.30
C ALA A 256 10.97 10.23 16.81
N ALA A 257 11.00 10.67 15.54
CA ALA A 257 9.97 11.50 14.94
C ALA A 257 8.82 10.69 14.32
N SER A 258 9.06 9.40 14.06
CA SER A 258 8.13 8.47 13.40
C SER A 258 7.96 7.16 14.17
N ALA A 259 7.93 7.25 15.50
CA ALA A 259 7.93 6.11 16.41
C ALA A 259 6.72 5.18 16.24
N GLU A 260 5.63 5.68 15.65
CA GLU A 260 4.45 4.91 15.25
C GLU A 260 4.78 3.81 14.22
N ARG A 261 5.85 3.97 13.42
CA ARG A 261 6.30 2.97 12.45
C ARG A 261 7.04 1.78 13.08
N LEU A 262 7.41 1.87 14.37
CA LEU A 262 8.12 0.81 15.11
C LEU A 262 7.17 -0.22 15.74
N GLY A 263 5.85 0.05 15.73
CA GLY A 263 4.85 -0.80 16.35
C GLY A 263 4.93 -0.86 17.88
N GLY A 264 3.96 -1.52 18.52
CA GLY A 264 3.87 -1.62 19.97
C GLY A 264 3.88 -0.25 20.68
N ASP A 265 4.47 -0.20 21.87
CA ASP A 265 4.53 1.01 22.71
C ASP A 265 5.82 1.83 22.52
N HIS A 266 6.52 1.70 21.39
CA HIS A 266 7.77 2.43 21.13
C HIS A 266 7.60 3.95 21.28
N ALA A 267 6.50 4.51 20.76
CA ALA A 267 6.19 5.93 20.89
C ALA A 267 6.12 6.39 22.36
N ALA A 268 5.51 5.59 23.24
CA ALA A 268 5.39 5.93 24.66
C ALA A 268 6.74 5.90 25.39
N HIS A 269 7.60 4.93 25.05
CA HIS A 269 8.92 4.77 25.66
C HIS A 269 9.92 5.81 25.14
N ILE A 270 9.91 6.08 23.83
CA ILE A 270 10.74 7.13 23.21
C ILE A 270 10.33 8.52 23.73
N ALA A 271 9.02 8.78 23.91
CA ALA A 271 8.54 10.04 24.49
C ALA A 271 9.02 10.25 25.94
N GLN A 272 9.36 9.17 26.66
CA GLN A 272 9.97 9.22 27.99
C GLN A 272 11.50 9.38 27.95
N GLY A 273 12.11 9.51 26.78
CA GLY A 273 13.53 9.68 26.58
C GLY A 273 14.33 8.38 26.56
N LEU A 274 13.67 7.22 26.43
CA LEU A 274 14.35 5.95 26.26
C LEU A 274 14.93 5.83 24.85
N THR A 275 16.09 5.17 24.76
CA THR A 275 16.83 4.96 23.52
C THR A 275 16.74 3.52 23.06
N CYS A 276 17.09 3.27 21.79
CA CYS A 276 17.13 1.90 21.24
C CYS A 276 18.03 0.99 22.09
N ALA A 277 19.17 1.51 22.56
CA ALA A 277 20.13 0.78 23.39
C ALA A 277 19.60 0.42 24.79
N ASP A 278 18.49 1.00 25.24
CA ASP A 278 17.87 0.62 26.52
C ASP A 278 17.14 -0.73 26.43
N CYS A 279 16.63 -1.10 25.25
CA CYS A 279 15.86 -2.34 25.05
C CYS A 279 16.50 -3.32 24.03
N HIS A 280 17.30 -2.81 23.10
CA HIS A 280 18.04 -3.60 22.10
C HIS A 280 19.54 -3.53 22.39
N ALA A 281 19.95 -3.68 23.65
CA ALA A 281 21.31 -3.39 24.10
C ALA A 281 22.41 -4.25 23.45
N GLU A 282 22.07 -5.41 22.90
CA GLU A 282 23.02 -6.24 22.14
C GLU A 282 23.15 -5.78 20.68
N THR A 283 22.05 -5.32 20.07
CA THR A 283 22.02 -4.87 18.67
C THR A 283 22.38 -3.39 18.50
N ALA A 284 21.93 -2.51 19.40
CA ALA A 284 22.06 -1.06 19.32
C ALA A 284 23.03 -0.53 20.38
N ALA A 285 23.98 0.31 19.94
CA ALA A 285 24.89 1.04 20.82
C ALA A 285 24.30 2.39 21.29
N SER A 286 23.46 3.00 20.46
CA SER A 286 22.69 4.23 20.74
C SER A 286 21.43 4.25 19.86
N SER A 287 20.68 5.36 19.84
CA SER A 287 19.56 5.52 18.89
C SER A 287 19.98 5.69 17.43
N THR A 288 21.28 5.82 17.14
CA THR A 288 21.80 6.07 15.78
C THR A 288 23.00 5.20 15.42
N ALA A 289 23.36 4.24 16.27
CA ALA A 289 24.52 3.38 16.05
C ALA A 289 24.23 1.94 16.47
N LEU A 290 24.65 1.00 15.63
CA LEU A 290 24.59 -0.43 15.91
C LEU A 290 25.80 -0.87 16.73
N ARG A 291 25.57 -1.78 17.66
CA ARG A 291 26.60 -2.47 18.43
C ARG A 291 27.05 -3.74 17.72
N ASP A 292 26.09 -4.54 17.24
CA ASP A 292 26.35 -5.77 16.52
C ASP A 292 25.50 -5.85 15.25
N ARG A 293 26.18 -5.78 14.11
CA ARG A 293 25.56 -5.87 12.78
C ARG A 293 25.11 -7.29 12.45
N ALA A 294 25.65 -8.32 13.09
CA ALA A 294 25.16 -9.69 12.91
C ALA A 294 23.75 -9.88 13.48
N LEU A 295 23.33 -9.00 14.40
CA LEU A 295 21.99 -8.98 14.99
C LEU A 295 21.04 -7.96 14.31
N HIS A 296 21.50 -7.25 13.27
CA HIS A 296 20.71 -6.24 12.57
C HIS A 296 20.56 -6.67 11.10
N VAL A 297 19.32 -6.87 10.66
CA VAL A 297 18.99 -7.53 9.38
C VAL A 297 19.33 -9.04 9.37
N ASN A 298 18.96 -9.76 10.44
CA ASN A 298 19.10 -11.22 10.54
C ASN A 298 17.75 -11.98 10.56
N GLY A 299 16.67 -11.29 10.19
CA GLY A 299 15.31 -11.85 10.19
C GLY A 299 14.66 -11.99 11.57
N SER A 300 15.30 -11.55 12.65
CA SER A 300 14.76 -11.64 14.01
C SER A 300 14.76 -10.28 14.73
N VAL A 301 13.79 -10.07 15.62
CA VAL A 301 13.78 -8.93 16.55
C VAL A 301 14.57 -9.31 17.79
N ASN A 302 15.81 -8.82 17.88
CA ASN A 302 16.73 -9.14 18.98
C ASN A 302 16.53 -8.16 20.14
N ILE A 303 15.94 -8.62 21.26
CA ILE A 303 15.64 -7.78 22.43
C ILE A 303 16.52 -8.19 23.59
N LYS A 304 17.28 -7.22 24.12
CA LYS A 304 18.05 -7.35 25.35
C LYS A 304 17.99 -6.04 26.12
N LEU A 305 17.30 -6.06 27.25
CA LEU A 305 17.15 -4.86 28.08
C LEU A 305 18.47 -4.52 28.78
N SER A 306 18.80 -3.21 28.86
CA SER A 306 19.99 -2.73 29.55
C SER A 306 19.83 -2.78 31.08
N ARG A 307 18.59 -2.78 31.58
CA ARG A 307 18.21 -2.72 33.00
C ARG A 307 16.99 -3.57 33.31
N GLY A 308 17.10 -4.86 33.03
CA GLY A 308 16.03 -5.81 33.25
C GLY A 308 16.23 -7.11 32.48
N ASP A 309 15.21 -7.97 32.55
CA ASP A 309 15.14 -9.21 31.80
C ASP A 309 13.92 -9.21 30.89
N TYR A 310 14.10 -9.74 29.68
CA TYR A 310 13.02 -10.00 28.73
C TYR A 310 12.92 -11.51 28.49
N ALA A 311 11.74 -12.07 28.71
CA ALA A 311 11.44 -13.47 28.40
C ALA A 311 10.66 -13.51 27.07
N PRO A 312 11.29 -13.90 25.96
CA PRO A 312 10.67 -13.86 24.63
C PRO A 312 9.49 -14.82 24.50
N GLU A 313 9.46 -15.92 25.24
CA GLU A 313 8.40 -16.94 25.15
C GLU A 313 7.05 -16.45 25.69
N THR A 314 7.11 -15.61 26.72
CA THR A 314 5.94 -14.99 27.35
C THR A 314 5.80 -13.52 26.98
N MET A 315 6.74 -13.00 26.19
CA MET A 315 6.91 -11.59 25.89
C MET A 315 6.91 -10.72 27.15
N THR A 316 7.42 -11.19 28.29
CA THR A 316 7.41 -10.44 29.56
C THR A 316 8.72 -9.72 29.81
N CYS A 317 8.66 -8.46 30.23
CA CYS A 317 9.79 -7.69 30.70
C CYS A 317 9.69 -7.41 32.20
N SER A 318 10.79 -7.61 32.91
CA SER A 318 10.97 -7.21 34.31
C SER A 318 12.03 -6.12 34.35
N MET A 319 11.67 -4.90 34.77
CA MET A 319 12.55 -3.73 34.73
C MET A 319 12.50 -2.93 36.03
N THR A 320 13.51 -2.11 36.30
CA THR A 320 13.50 -1.23 37.49
C THR A 320 12.51 -0.05 37.34
N CYS A 321 12.19 0.35 36.10
CA CYS A 321 11.31 1.50 35.81
C CYS A 321 9.82 1.18 36.03
N HIS A 322 9.42 -0.06 35.78
CA HIS A 322 8.10 -0.61 36.08
C HIS A 322 8.25 -2.09 36.42
N ASN A 323 7.49 -2.60 37.39
CA ASN A 323 7.42 -4.03 37.72
C ASN A 323 7.13 -4.89 36.48
N ASP A 324 7.13 -6.21 36.64
CA ASP A 324 6.83 -7.17 35.56
C ASP A 324 5.64 -6.73 34.70
N ARG A 325 5.93 -6.47 33.43
CA ARG A 325 4.97 -6.18 32.37
C ARG A 325 5.09 -7.24 31.30
N SER A 326 4.01 -7.43 30.56
CA SER A 326 4.04 -8.26 29.35
C SER A 326 3.92 -7.34 28.15
N TRP A 327 4.93 -7.38 27.31
CA TRP A 327 4.86 -6.94 25.93
C TRP A 327 3.74 -7.76 25.27
N GLY A 328 2.60 -7.13 25.01
CA GLY A 328 1.41 -7.81 24.50
C GLY A 328 0.61 -8.65 25.51
N GLY A 329 0.87 -8.62 26.82
CA GLY A 329 0.02 -9.30 27.80
C GLY A 329 -0.96 -8.35 28.49
N THR A 330 -2.22 -8.79 28.48
CA THR A 330 -3.36 -7.88 28.27
C THR A 330 -3.01 -6.85 27.20
N VAL A 331 -2.92 -7.29 25.93
CA VAL A 331 -3.03 -6.42 24.73
C VAL A 331 -4.18 -5.43 24.85
N HIS A 332 -5.14 -5.75 25.72
CA HIS A 332 -6.25 -4.91 26.06
C HIS A 332 -6.17 -4.39 27.51
N PRO A 333 -6.40 -3.10 27.78
CA PRO A 333 -6.39 -2.53 29.12
C PRO A 333 -7.40 -3.19 30.08
N GLU A 334 -7.22 -2.98 31.38
CA GLU A 334 -8.20 -3.40 32.39
C GLU A 334 -9.57 -2.83 32.07
N GLY A 335 -10.62 -3.66 32.12
CA GLY A 335 -11.98 -3.24 31.75
C GLY A 335 -12.32 -3.41 30.26
N TRP A 336 -11.42 -3.95 29.43
CA TRP A 336 -11.63 -4.12 27.98
C TRP A 336 -12.98 -4.69 27.58
N LYS A 337 -13.55 -5.64 28.33
CA LYS A 337 -14.86 -6.24 28.03
C LYS A 337 -16.01 -5.21 28.01
N GLY A 338 -15.78 -4.00 28.50
CA GLY A 338 -16.73 -2.89 28.45
C GLY A 338 -16.93 -2.35 27.03
N PRO A 339 -18.15 -1.91 26.67
CA PRO A 339 -18.45 -1.39 25.34
C PRO A 339 -17.62 -0.15 24.97
N PHE A 340 -17.30 0.70 25.95
CA PHE A 340 -16.51 1.92 25.72
C PHE A 340 -15.02 1.68 25.46
N GLU A 341 -14.53 0.45 25.64
CA GLU A 341 -13.12 0.09 25.40
C GLU A 341 -13.04 -0.84 24.17
N HIS A 342 -13.58 -2.07 24.28
CA HIS A 342 -13.60 -3.04 23.20
C HIS A 342 -14.44 -2.57 22.01
N GLY A 343 -15.66 -2.08 22.25
CA GLY A 343 -16.58 -1.65 21.19
C GLY A 343 -15.98 -0.47 20.45
N TYR A 344 -15.58 0.56 21.20
CA TYR A 344 -14.89 1.74 20.68
C TYR A 344 -13.66 1.39 19.83
N ALA A 345 -12.83 0.44 20.26
CA ALA A 345 -11.65 0.01 19.51
C ALA A 345 -12.02 -0.70 18.19
N PHE A 346 -13.02 -1.58 18.23
CA PHE A 346 -13.54 -2.27 17.04
C PHE A 346 -14.08 -1.26 16.01
N GLU A 347 -14.85 -0.28 16.47
CA GLU A 347 -15.47 0.79 15.66
C GLU A 347 -14.46 1.78 15.08
N ARG A 348 -13.25 1.86 15.66
CA ARG A 348 -12.14 2.62 15.07
C ARG A 348 -11.50 1.93 13.85
N GLY A 349 -12.15 0.93 13.27
CA GLY A 349 -11.65 0.23 12.08
C GLY A 349 -10.44 -0.65 12.39
N LEU A 350 -10.26 -1.04 13.65
CA LEU A 350 -9.25 -2.02 14.05
C LEU A 350 -9.71 -3.46 13.79
N GLY A 351 -10.88 -3.68 13.18
CA GLY A 351 -11.39 -5.03 12.89
C GLY A 351 -10.39 -5.91 12.13
N THR A 352 -9.68 -5.35 11.15
CA THR A 352 -8.59 -6.04 10.44
C THR A 352 -7.37 -6.28 11.34
N ALA A 353 -7.05 -5.34 12.24
CA ALA A 353 -6.00 -5.50 13.24
C ALA A 353 -6.34 -6.58 14.28
N CYS A 354 -7.63 -6.74 14.64
CA CYS A 354 -8.10 -7.81 15.50
C CYS A 354 -7.92 -9.18 14.84
N ALA A 355 -8.20 -9.28 13.53
CA ALA A 355 -8.09 -10.52 12.77
C ALA A 355 -6.66 -11.09 12.73
N VAL A 356 -5.62 -10.26 12.88
CA VAL A 356 -4.22 -10.68 12.98
C VAL A 356 -4.01 -11.66 14.14
N CYS A 357 -4.66 -11.42 15.29
CA CYS A 357 -4.54 -12.27 16.47
C CYS A 357 -5.74 -13.22 16.65
N HIS A 358 -6.95 -12.75 16.36
CA HIS A 358 -8.21 -13.46 16.58
C HIS A 358 -8.68 -14.31 15.39
N GLY A 359 -7.91 -14.32 14.29
CA GLY A 359 -8.21 -15.06 13.06
C GLY A 359 -9.08 -14.26 12.10
N ALA A 360 -8.97 -14.54 10.80
CA ALA A 360 -9.73 -13.86 9.75
C ALA A 360 -11.25 -13.96 9.92
N ASP A 361 -11.74 -15.04 10.55
CA ASP A 361 -13.15 -15.26 10.87
C ASP A 361 -13.55 -14.76 12.27
N LEU A 362 -12.57 -14.24 13.03
CA LEU A 362 -12.68 -13.81 14.42
C LEU A 362 -13.14 -14.94 15.37
N LYS A 363 -12.88 -16.21 15.02
CA LYS A 363 -13.26 -17.39 15.81
C LYS A 363 -12.18 -17.87 16.78
N GLY A 364 -11.14 -17.07 16.99
CA GLY A 364 -10.18 -17.28 18.06
C GLY A 364 -8.74 -17.21 17.61
N GLY A 365 -8.42 -17.60 16.37
CA GLY A 365 -7.08 -17.51 15.80
C GLY A 365 -5.96 -17.96 16.76
N ALA A 366 -4.84 -17.26 16.74
CA ALA A 366 -3.73 -17.47 17.66
C ALA A 366 -4.04 -17.03 19.10
N ALA A 367 -4.95 -16.06 19.27
CA ALA A 367 -5.35 -15.53 20.58
C ALA A 367 -6.21 -16.52 21.41
N GLY A 368 -6.81 -17.53 20.78
CA GLY A 368 -7.70 -18.51 21.42
C GLY A 368 -9.03 -17.95 21.93
N VAL A 369 -9.36 -16.67 21.64
CA VAL A 369 -10.59 -16.01 22.10
C VAL A 369 -11.47 -15.64 20.91
N SER A 370 -12.57 -16.38 20.75
CA SER A 370 -13.59 -16.13 19.72
C SER A 370 -14.55 -15.00 20.13
N CYS A 371 -14.92 -14.15 19.18
CA CYS A 371 -16.05 -13.22 19.35
C CYS A 371 -17.32 -13.98 19.73
N ASP A 372 -17.54 -15.15 19.13
CA ASP A 372 -18.73 -15.97 19.33
C ASP A 372 -18.81 -16.53 20.77
N THR A 373 -17.70 -16.56 21.52
CA THR A 373 -17.69 -17.00 22.92
C THR A 373 -18.31 -15.96 23.86
N CYS A 374 -18.11 -14.66 23.59
CA CYS A 374 -18.66 -13.57 24.41
C CYS A 374 -19.98 -13.05 23.86
N HIS A 375 -20.17 -13.07 22.53
CA HIS A 375 -21.41 -12.74 21.85
C HIS A 375 -22.29 -14.00 21.61
N ALA A 376 -22.07 -15.05 22.42
CA ALA A 376 -22.79 -16.32 22.37
C ALA A 376 -24.28 -16.10 22.65
N GLY A 377 -25.14 -16.51 21.70
CA GLY A 377 -26.59 -16.32 21.75
C GLY A 377 -27.14 -15.35 20.69
N GLN A 378 -26.26 -14.71 19.92
CA GLN A 378 -26.62 -13.86 18.80
C GLN A 378 -25.91 -14.34 17.54
N ASP A 379 -26.25 -15.51 16.97
CA ASP A 379 -25.78 -15.83 15.61
C ASP A 379 -26.16 -14.74 14.59
N ALA A 380 -27.13 -13.90 14.97
CA ALA A 380 -27.48 -12.67 14.29
C ALA A 380 -26.51 -11.49 14.51
N TRP A 381 -25.59 -11.43 15.47
CA TRP A 381 -24.78 -10.22 15.73
C TRP A 381 -24.00 -9.76 14.48
N ARG A 382 -23.61 -10.73 13.63
CA ARG A 382 -22.94 -10.48 12.34
C ARG A 382 -23.88 -9.89 11.28
N THR A 383 -25.19 -10.09 11.40
CA THR A 383 -26.21 -9.69 10.41
C THR A 383 -27.31 -8.80 11.02
N ASN A 384 -27.18 -8.42 12.29
CA ASN A 384 -28.18 -7.69 13.06
C ASN A 384 -27.70 -6.25 13.21
N CYS A 385 -28.18 -5.37 12.33
CA CYS A 385 -27.74 -3.98 12.30
C CYS A 385 -27.90 -3.28 13.66
N VAL A 386 -28.96 -3.60 14.42
CA VAL A 386 -29.21 -2.98 15.73
C VAL A 386 -28.26 -3.42 16.84
N PHE A 387 -27.40 -4.40 16.56
CA PHE A 387 -26.36 -4.83 17.48
C PHE A 387 -25.28 -3.75 17.66
N CYS A 388 -24.89 -3.08 16.57
CA CYS A 388 -23.90 -1.99 16.58
C CYS A 388 -24.54 -0.61 16.37
N HIS A 389 -25.49 -0.49 15.44
CA HIS A 389 -26.13 0.78 15.08
C HIS A 389 -27.30 1.14 16.03
N GLY A 390 -27.31 0.59 17.26
CA GLY A 390 -28.34 0.82 18.26
C GLY A 390 -29.76 0.40 17.84
N GLY A 391 -30.76 0.82 18.60
CA GLY A 391 -32.17 0.51 18.29
C GLY A 391 -33.16 1.36 19.08
N ALA A 392 -32.70 2.52 19.55
CA ALA A 392 -33.43 3.37 20.48
C ALA A 392 -34.63 4.07 19.82
N ASP A 393 -34.44 4.60 18.61
CA ASP A 393 -35.54 5.22 17.85
C ASP A 393 -36.37 4.18 17.11
N ASN A 394 -35.71 3.21 16.47
CA ASN A 394 -36.35 2.17 15.68
C ASN A 394 -35.47 0.91 15.59
N ALA A 395 -36.06 -0.20 15.13
CA ALA A 395 -35.39 -1.50 15.04
C ALA A 395 -34.77 -1.80 13.65
N LEU A 396 -34.54 -0.77 12.82
CA LEU A 396 -34.04 -0.93 11.45
C LEU A 396 -32.51 -0.83 11.34
N GLY A 397 -31.83 -0.37 12.40
CA GLY A 397 -30.38 -0.14 12.37
C GLY A 397 -29.98 1.06 11.50
N SER A 398 -30.89 2.03 11.34
CA SER A 398 -30.63 3.35 10.78
C SER A 398 -30.16 4.26 11.95
N PRO A 399 -28.85 4.37 12.19
CA PRO A 399 -28.33 4.58 13.54
C PRO A 399 -28.98 5.78 14.26
N PRO A 400 -29.85 5.54 15.26
CA PRO A 400 -30.26 6.58 16.20
C PRO A 400 -29.19 6.80 17.26
N GLU A 401 -28.27 5.84 17.36
CA GLU A 401 -27.02 5.93 18.07
C GLU A 401 -25.91 5.57 17.06
N GLY A 402 -25.05 6.54 16.76
CA GLY A 402 -23.81 6.30 16.04
C GLY A 402 -22.94 5.34 16.83
N VAL A 403 -21.98 4.72 16.14
CA VAL A 403 -21.13 3.70 16.77
C VAL A 403 -20.36 4.25 17.98
N PHE A 404 -20.05 5.55 18.05
CA PHE A 404 -19.38 6.14 19.21
C PHE A 404 -20.34 6.73 20.26
N GLY A 405 -21.62 6.34 20.24
CA GLY A 405 -22.64 6.81 21.18
C GLY A 405 -23.20 8.19 20.84
N GLU A 406 -22.95 8.70 19.63
CA GLU A 406 -23.62 9.90 19.13
C GLU A 406 -25.12 9.63 19.04
N THR A 407 -25.97 10.47 19.61
CA THR A 407 -27.44 10.25 19.57
C THR A 407 -28.20 11.44 19.01
N GLU A 408 -27.51 12.55 18.76
CA GLU A 408 -28.15 13.76 18.30
C GLU A 408 -28.17 13.80 16.78
N ARG A 409 -29.29 14.24 16.18
CA ARG A 409 -29.40 14.48 14.73
C ARG A 409 -28.28 15.38 14.19
N SER A 410 -27.78 16.30 15.01
CA SER A 410 -26.70 17.21 14.63
C SER A 410 -25.36 16.49 14.40
N ASP A 411 -25.21 15.26 14.89
CA ASP A 411 -24.02 14.45 14.69
C ASP A 411 -24.09 13.75 13.33
N PRO A 412 -23.09 13.90 12.45
CA PRO A 412 -23.12 13.30 11.11
C PRO A 412 -23.25 11.77 11.10
N ALA A 413 -22.83 11.08 12.17
CA ALA A 413 -22.99 9.63 12.33
C ALA A 413 -24.47 9.21 12.45
N VAL A 414 -25.32 10.06 13.03
CA VAL A 414 -26.77 9.85 13.18
C VAL A 414 -27.53 10.53 12.05
N GLY A 415 -27.38 11.86 11.97
CA GLY A 415 -27.95 12.69 10.92
C GLY A 415 -29.46 12.52 10.75
N ALA A 416 -29.92 12.62 9.51
CA ALA A 416 -31.33 12.56 9.16
C ALA A 416 -31.87 11.13 8.91
N HIS A 417 -31.14 10.07 9.26
CA HIS A 417 -31.49 8.67 8.94
C HIS A 417 -32.93 8.30 9.30
N THR A 418 -33.31 8.43 10.58
CA THR A 418 -34.64 8.02 11.08
C THR A 418 -35.79 8.69 10.31
N ALA A 419 -35.60 9.93 9.85
CA ALA A 419 -36.64 10.65 9.10
C ALA A 419 -36.91 10.04 7.72
N HIS A 420 -35.92 9.40 7.09
CA HIS A 420 -36.06 8.83 5.74
C HIS A 420 -36.53 7.37 5.77
N VAL A 421 -36.10 6.59 6.76
CA VAL A 421 -36.50 5.17 6.87
C VAL A 421 -37.82 4.97 7.64
N ALA A 422 -38.39 6.05 8.18
CA ALA A 422 -39.73 6.05 8.76
C ALA A 422 -40.75 6.61 7.76
N GLU A 423 -41.98 6.10 7.83
CA GLU A 423 -43.07 6.63 7.03
C GLU A 423 -43.45 8.04 7.50
N GLY A 424 -43.45 8.99 6.58
CA GLY A 424 -43.83 10.38 6.83
C GLY A 424 -45.29 10.67 6.50
N ALA A 425 -45.67 11.95 6.61
CA ALA A 425 -46.99 12.40 6.16
C ALA A 425 -47.13 12.39 4.63
N SER A 426 -46.02 12.61 3.91
CA SER A 426 -45.99 12.79 2.45
C SER A 426 -45.16 11.75 1.70
N HIS A 427 -44.43 10.88 2.38
CA HIS A 427 -43.57 9.89 1.75
C HIS A 427 -43.63 8.55 2.48
N ARG A 428 -43.42 7.47 1.74
CA ARG A 428 -43.21 6.13 2.31
C ARG A 428 -41.87 6.08 3.05
N ALA A 429 -41.67 5.06 3.89
CA ALA A 429 -40.33 4.71 4.35
C ALA A 429 -39.46 4.32 3.15
N PHE A 430 -38.24 4.85 3.08
CA PHE A 430 -37.28 4.50 2.05
C PHE A 430 -36.38 3.34 2.50
N ASP A 431 -36.07 2.45 1.57
CA ASP A 431 -35.08 1.39 1.78
C ASP A 431 -33.67 2.01 1.82
N CYS A 432 -32.76 1.41 2.60
CA CYS A 432 -31.38 1.90 2.77
C CYS A 432 -30.64 2.07 1.43
N GLN A 433 -30.94 1.18 0.48
CA GLN A 433 -30.38 1.14 -0.88
C GLN A 433 -30.69 2.39 -1.70
N GLU A 434 -31.65 3.22 -1.28
CA GLU A 434 -31.91 4.51 -1.92
C GLU A 434 -30.74 5.48 -1.73
N CYS A 435 -29.97 5.33 -0.64
CA CYS A 435 -28.85 6.24 -0.31
C CYS A 435 -27.49 5.56 -0.41
N HIS A 436 -27.37 4.32 0.07
CA HIS A 436 -26.10 3.60 0.11
C HIS A 436 -26.29 2.09 -0.02
N VAL A 437 -25.22 1.39 -0.36
CA VAL A 437 -25.24 -0.08 -0.33
C VAL A 437 -25.42 -0.53 1.12
N ALA A 438 -26.54 -1.19 1.40
CA ALA A 438 -26.80 -1.80 2.70
C ALA A 438 -26.08 -3.16 2.77
N PRO A 439 -25.11 -3.35 3.68
CA PRO A 439 -24.43 -4.63 3.82
C PRO A 439 -25.42 -5.68 4.38
N ALA A 440 -25.29 -6.93 3.95
CA ALA A 440 -26.01 -8.07 4.50
C ALA A 440 -25.34 -8.62 5.77
N SER A 441 -24.04 -8.36 5.93
CA SER A 441 -23.22 -8.79 7.06
C SER A 441 -22.20 -7.71 7.43
N PHE A 442 -21.80 -7.67 8.71
CA PHE A 442 -20.81 -6.73 9.22
C PHE A 442 -19.45 -6.83 8.50
N ALA A 443 -19.14 -7.99 7.92
CA ALA A 443 -17.90 -8.29 7.21
C ALA A 443 -17.96 -8.01 5.70
N ASP A 444 -19.10 -7.55 5.18
CA ASP A 444 -19.21 -7.21 3.77
C ASP A 444 -18.30 -6.04 3.42
N ALA A 445 -17.73 -6.09 2.21
CA ALA A 445 -16.79 -5.10 1.73
C ALA A 445 -17.40 -3.70 1.73
N GLY A 446 -16.67 -2.73 2.29
CA GLY A 446 -17.11 -1.34 2.39
C GLY A 446 -17.88 -1.00 3.66
N HIS A 447 -18.05 -1.94 4.60
CA HIS A 447 -18.63 -1.67 5.91
C HIS A 447 -17.56 -1.34 6.96
N ILE A 448 -16.92 -2.35 7.57
CA ILE A 448 -15.92 -2.14 8.65
C ILE A 448 -14.46 -2.23 8.16
N ASP A 449 -14.23 -2.82 6.99
CA ASP A 449 -12.91 -3.14 6.44
C ASP A 449 -12.26 -1.97 5.67
N GLN A 450 -13.00 -0.92 5.33
CA GLN A 450 -12.53 0.17 4.45
C GLN A 450 -12.80 1.59 4.97
N GLY A 451 -12.57 1.86 6.25
CA GLY A 451 -12.38 3.24 6.73
C GLY A 451 -13.64 4.01 7.14
N ARG A 452 -14.65 3.33 7.69
CA ARG A 452 -15.74 3.92 8.51
C ARG A 452 -16.69 4.91 7.83
N THR A 453 -16.75 4.95 6.51
CA THR A 453 -17.82 5.69 5.83
C THR A 453 -18.60 4.70 4.98
N PRO A 454 -19.88 4.38 5.33
CA PRO A 454 -20.78 3.80 4.35
C PRO A 454 -20.71 4.71 3.14
N ARG A 455 -20.25 4.17 2.02
CA ARG A 455 -20.15 4.96 0.80
C ARG A 455 -21.59 5.27 0.41
N VAL A 456 -22.03 6.51 0.63
CA VAL A 456 -23.28 7.01 0.07
C VAL A 456 -23.10 6.97 -1.44
N VAL A 457 -23.76 6.00 -2.04
CA VAL A 457 -23.74 5.71 -3.47
C VAL A 457 -25.19 5.58 -3.85
N PHE A 458 -25.76 6.67 -4.32
CA PHE A 458 -27.10 6.65 -4.86
C PHE A 458 -27.13 5.68 -6.05
N ALA A 459 -28.03 4.71 -5.99
CA ALA A 459 -28.13 3.72 -7.04
C ALA A 459 -28.54 4.39 -8.35
N ALA A 460 -27.90 4.01 -9.46
CA ALA A 460 -28.25 4.55 -10.78
C ALA A 460 -29.70 4.26 -11.21
N ALA A 461 -30.32 3.25 -10.59
CA ALA A 461 -31.74 2.91 -10.77
C ALA A 461 -32.64 3.46 -9.64
N GLY A 462 -32.10 4.17 -8.66
CA GLY A 462 -32.84 4.82 -7.57
C GLY A 462 -33.42 6.16 -8.00
N LEU A 463 -34.22 6.78 -7.12
CA LEU A 463 -34.89 8.06 -7.39
C LEU A 463 -33.89 9.22 -7.46
N ASN A 464 -32.75 9.10 -6.78
CA ASN A 464 -31.69 10.11 -6.77
C ASN A 464 -30.45 9.66 -7.57
N ALA A 465 -30.63 9.08 -8.77
CA ALA A 465 -29.51 8.57 -9.58
C ALA A 465 -28.37 9.57 -9.86
N SER A 466 -28.67 10.88 -9.84
CA SER A 466 -27.69 11.97 -10.00
C SER A 466 -27.21 12.56 -8.67
N GLY A 467 -27.65 11.99 -7.55
CA GLY A 467 -27.35 12.47 -6.21
C GLY A 467 -25.86 12.36 -5.89
N GLU A 468 -25.35 13.36 -5.20
CA GLU A 468 -23.97 13.41 -4.75
C GLU A 468 -23.92 13.59 -3.24
N TYR A 469 -22.93 12.98 -2.59
CA TYR A 469 -22.66 13.15 -1.17
C TYR A 469 -21.19 13.49 -0.94
N ASP A 470 -20.95 14.67 -0.38
CA ASP A 470 -19.65 15.08 0.14
C ASP A 470 -19.56 14.64 1.61
N ALA A 471 -18.79 13.57 1.83
CA ALA A 471 -18.55 13.03 3.16
C ALA A 471 -17.73 13.95 4.07
N GLY A 472 -16.86 14.81 3.52
CA GLY A 472 -16.04 15.73 4.30
C GLY A 472 -16.82 16.98 4.75
N ALA A 473 -17.78 17.41 3.94
CA ALA A 473 -18.62 18.56 4.25
C ALA A 473 -20.01 18.17 4.83
N HIS A 474 -20.34 16.88 4.88
CA HIS A 474 -21.63 16.32 5.30
C HIS A 474 -22.79 16.94 4.54
N ARG A 475 -22.67 16.98 3.21
CA ARG A 475 -23.60 17.65 2.30
C ARG A 475 -24.04 16.73 1.18
N CYS A 476 -25.33 16.80 0.86
CA CYS A 476 -25.91 16.17 -0.31
C CYS A 476 -26.16 17.23 -1.38
N ALA A 477 -26.08 16.85 -2.64
CA ALA A 477 -26.40 17.70 -3.77
C ALA A 477 -27.12 16.91 -4.86
N SER A 478 -27.74 17.62 -5.80
CA SER A 478 -28.36 17.04 -7.00
C SER A 478 -29.47 16.02 -6.69
N LEU A 479 -30.21 16.19 -5.59
CA LEU A 479 -31.25 15.25 -5.16
C LEU A 479 -32.64 15.61 -5.72
N TYR A 480 -33.36 14.61 -6.19
CA TYR A 480 -34.78 14.69 -6.53
C TYR A 480 -35.65 14.94 -5.28
N CYS A 481 -35.47 14.15 -4.22
CA CYS A 481 -36.36 14.20 -3.04
C CYS A 481 -36.30 15.52 -2.25
N HIS A 482 -35.19 16.25 -2.35
CA HIS A 482 -34.99 17.55 -1.71
C HIS A 482 -34.92 18.71 -2.73
N GLY A 483 -35.33 18.46 -3.97
CA GLY A 483 -35.45 19.46 -5.03
C GLY A 483 -36.79 20.19 -5.03
N ASP A 484 -37.03 20.99 -6.07
CA ASP A 484 -38.25 21.78 -6.27
C ASP A 484 -39.30 21.07 -7.16
N GLY A 485 -39.20 19.74 -7.27
CA GLY A 485 -40.13 18.91 -8.04
C GLY A 485 -39.95 19.01 -9.56
N ARG A 486 -39.06 19.89 -10.03
CA ARG A 486 -38.64 20.00 -11.43
C ARG A 486 -37.14 19.94 -11.60
N ASN A 487 -36.42 20.56 -10.69
CA ASN A 487 -34.99 20.67 -10.63
C ASN A 487 -34.51 19.93 -9.38
N PRO A 488 -33.35 19.26 -9.48
CA PRO A 488 -32.74 18.68 -8.30
C PRO A 488 -32.31 19.78 -7.31
N SER A 489 -32.13 19.40 -6.05
CA SER A 489 -31.61 20.29 -5.01
C SER A 489 -30.22 20.81 -5.38
N ASP A 490 -29.90 22.05 -5.02
CA ASP A 490 -28.53 22.55 -5.07
C ASP A 490 -27.65 21.84 -4.03
N GLU A 491 -27.69 22.29 -2.77
CA GLU A 491 -26.88 21.74 -1.68
C GLU A 491 -27.69 21.70 -0.38
N LEU A 492 -27.65 20.56 0.32
CA LEU A 492 -28.35 20.33 1.58
C LEU A 492 -27.41 19.69 2.60
N SER A 493 -27.46 20.18 3.85
CA SER A 493 -26.72 19.55 4.94
C SER A 493 -27.40 18.27 5.42
N TRP A 494 -26.62 17.21 5.59
CA TRP A 494 -27.06 15.91 6.11
C TRP A 494 -27.70 15.99 7.51
N THR A 495 -27.27 16.97 8.31
CA THR A 495 -27.74 17.19 9.68
C THR A 495 -28.76 18.33 9.79
N ALA A 496 -29.17 18.94 8.67
CA ALA A 496 -30.14 20.04 8.64
C ALA A 496 -31.42 19.66 9.38
N ALA A 497 -32.04 20.56 10.15
CA ALA A 497 -33.24 20.24 10.92
C ALA A 497 -34.55 20.57 10.17
N GLY A 498 -35.61 19.82 10.49
CA GLY A 498 -36.98 20.13 10.12
C GLY A 498 -37.51 19.34 8.91
N PRO A 499 -38.82 19.04 8.87
CA PRO A 499 -39.45 18.44 7.71
C PRO A 499 -39.56 19.48 6.57
N LEU A 500 -39.49 19.00 5.33
CA LEU A 500 -39.89 19.80 4.18
C LEU A 500 -41.39 20.11 4.27
N SER A 501 -41.76 21.37 4.00
CA SER A 501 -43.16 21.70 3.71
C SER A 501 -43.51 21.27 2.28
N CYS A 502 -44.80 21.11 1.98
CA CYS A 502 -45.24 20.78 0.61
C CYS A 502 -44.72 21.79 -0.41
N ALA A 503 -44.79 23.09 -0.05
CA ALA A 503 -44.33 24.21 -0.87
C ALA A 503 -42.81 24.22 -1.13
N ALA A 504 -42.02 23.48 -0.34
CA ALA A 504 -40.58 23.37 -0.56
C ALA A 504 -40.24 22.41 -1.71
N CYS A 505 -41.15 21.50 -2.05
CA CYS A 505 -40.95 20.52 -3.11
C CYS A 505 -41.75 20.84 -4.37
N HIS A 506 -42.94 21.46 -4.28
CA HIS A 506 -43.63 21.95 -5.48
C HIS A 506 -44.53 23.13 -5.11
N GLY A 507 -44.94 23.91 -6.11
CA GLY A 507 -45.88 25.02 -5.92
C GLY A 507 -47.25 24.55 -5.42
N ASP A 508 -48.08 25.47 -4.92
CA ASP A 508 -49.43 25.17 -4.42
C ASP A 508 -50.51 26.00 -5.17
N GLU A 509 -51.74 26.01 -4.66
CA GLU A 509 -52.84 26.75 -5.30
C GLU A 509 -52.64 28.28 -5.27
N THR A 510 -51.74 28.77 -4.40
CA THR A 510 -51.39 30.19 -4.31
C THR A 510 -50.20 30.56 -5.21
N ASP A 511 -49.29 29.62 -5.45
CA ASP A 511 -48.17 29.78 -6.38
C ASP A 511 -47.94 28.52 -7.21
N SER A 512 -48.45 28.52 -8.44
CA SER A 512 -48.29 27.44 -9.41
C SER A 512 -47.03 27.54 -10.27
N SER A 513 -46.17 28.54 -10.03
CA SER A 513 -44.98 28.77 -10.85
C SER A 513 -44.02 27.58 -10.81
N GLY A 514 -44.00 26.80 -9.72
CA GLY A 514 -43.22 25.57 -9.55
C GLY A 514 -43.86 24.28 -10.13
N MET A 515 -45.11 24.29 -10.60
CA MET A 515 -45.80 23.09 -11.09
C MET A 515 -45.76 22.94 -12.62
N SER A 516 -45.35 21.79 -13.15
CA SER A 516 -45.21 21.55 -14.60
C SER A 516 -46.52 21.74 -15.39
N GLY A 517 -46.46 21.79 -16.73
CA GLY A 517 -47.67 21.89 -17.55
C GLY A 517 -48.50 23.17 -17.36
N ARG A 518 -49.84 23.06 -17.42
CA ARG A 518 -50.77 24.21 -17.38
C ARG A 518 -51.56 24.28 -16.07
N HIS A 519 -50.97 23.93 -14.94
CA HIS A 519 -51.63 23.99 -13.62
C HIS A 519 -52.24 25.36 -13.32
N ALA A 520 -51.53 26.46 -13.64
CA ALA A 520 -52.03 27.83 -13.49
C ALA A 520 -53.34 28.12 -14.25
N LEU A 521 -53.68 27.36 -15.28
CA LEU A 521 -54.96 27.49 -15.98
C LEU A 521 -56.07 26.84 -15.16
N HIS A 522 -55.88 25.60 -14.74
CA HIS A 522 -56.90 24.81 -14.04
C HIS A 522 -57.16 25.31 -12.61
N LEU A 523 -56.13 25.77 -11.92
CA LEU A 523 -56.26 26.35 -10.57
C LEU A 523 -57.05 27.67 -10.59
N ARG A 524 -57.03 28.42 -11.70
CA ARG A 524 -57.89 29.61 -11.87
C ARG A 524 -59.36 29.28 -12.07
N GLU A 525 -59.68 28.04 -12.45
CA GLU A 525 -61.04 27.53 -12.55
C GLU A 525 -61.50 26.86 -11.25
N GLU A 526 -60.78 27.10 -10.14
CA GLU A 526 -61.10 26.59 -8.80
C GLU A 526 -61.12 25.05 -8.71
N LEU A 527 -60.32 24.38 -9.55
CA LEU A 527 -60.11 22.93 -9.46
C LEU A 527 -59.10 22.61 -8.36
N ASP A 528 -59.38 21.56 -7.58
CA ASP A 528 -58.54 21.08 -6.49
C ASP A 528 -57.59 19.96 -6.98
N CYS A 529 -56.50 19.73 -6.25
CA CYS A 529 -55.51 18.70 -6.58
C CYS A 529 -56.14 17.32 -6.76
N ALA A 530 -57.11 16.96 -5.90
CA ALA A 530 -57.81 15.67 -5.93
C ALA A 530 -58.68 15.44 -7.18
N ASP A 531 -59.03 16.50 -7.92
CA ASP A 531 -59.80 16.36 -9.16
C ASP A 531 -58.99 15.68 -10.27
N CYS A 532 -57.67 15.87 -10.24
CA CYS A 532 -56.71 15.33 -11.21
C CYS A 532 -55.77 14.28 -10.62
N HIS A 533 -55.48 14.33 -9.32
CA HIS A 533 -54.54 13.48 -8.60
C HIS A 533 -55.23 12.64 -7.52
N GLY A 534 -56.53 12.31 -7.70
CA GLY A 534 -57.36 11.68 -6.67
C GLY A 534 -56.93 10.27 -6.23
N GLY A 535 -55.98 9.64 -6.94
CA GLY A 535 -55.32 8.41 -6.51
C GLY A 535 -54.24 8.63 -5.45
N VAL A 536 -53.71 9.85 -5.35
CA VAL A 536 -52.56 10.20 -4.51
C VAL A 536 -52.92 11.17 -3.41
N VAL A 537 -53.86 12.10 -3.64
CA VAL A 537 -54.23 13.14 -2.68
C VAL A 537 -55.75 13.29 -2.56
N ASP A 538 -56.25 13.53 -1.35
CA ASP A 538 -57.66 13.82 -1.10
C ASP A 538 -57.99 15.32 -1.15
N ALA A 539 -59.28 15.66 -1.05
CA ALA A 539 -59.75 17.05 -1.05
C ALA A 539 -59.27 17.87 0.17
N ALA A 540 -58.83 17.21 1.25
CA ALA A 540 -58.20 17.84 2.41
C ALA A 540 -56.67 17.97 2.26
N LYS A 541 -56.12 17.58 1.11
CA LYS A 541 -54.68 17.56 0.79
C LYS A 541 -53.89 16.54 1.60
N ALA A 542 -54.54 15.52 2.14
CA ALA A 542 -53.84 14.38 2.73
C ALA A 542 -53.36 13.44 1.63
N ILE A 543 -52.11 12.99 1.75
CA ILE A 543 -51.52 12.03 0.81
C ILE A 543 -52.05 10.63 1.15
N LEU A 544 -52.82 10.06 0.22
CA LEU A 544 -53.45 8.75 0.29
C LEU A 544 -52.46 7.64 -0.08
N ASP A 545 -51.72 7.83 -1.17
CA ASP A 545 -50.69 6.90 -1.64
C ASP A 545 -49.32 7.60 -1.61
N LYS A 546 -48.59 7.35 -0.52
CA LYS A 546 -47.27 7.94 -0.29
C LYS A 546 -46.18 7.29 -1.14
N ALA A 547 -46.43 6.12 -1.71
CA ALA A 547 -45.50 5.47 -2.61
C ALA A 547 -45.56 6.15 -3.98
N ALA A 548 -46.77 6.38 -4.49
CA ALA A 548 -47.03 7.11 -5.72
C ALA A 548 -46.65 8.60 -5.62
N HIS A 549 -46.89 9.25 -4.47
CA HIS A 549 -46.55 10.67 -4.29
C HIS A 549 -45.06 10.99 -4.51
N ILE A 550 -44.15 10.04 -4.24
CA ILE A 550 -42.70 10.18 -4.47
C ILE A 550 -42.17 8.93 -5.17
N ASP A 551 -42.33 8.87 -6.49
CA ASP A 551 -41.86 7.78 -7.35
C ASP A 551 -41.07 8.24 -8.60
N GLY A 552 -40.83 9.55 -8.73
CA GLY A 552 -40.14 10.15 -9.87
C GLY A 552 -41.04 10.57 -11.03
N GLY A 553 -42.36 10.40 -10.94
CA GLY A 553 -43.32 10.79 -11.97
C GLY A 553 -44.58 11.50 -11.44
N PRO A 554 -45.36 12.15 -12.32
CA PRO A 554 -46.67 12.66 -11.96
C PRO A 554 -47.77 11.61 -12.15
N ASP A 555 -48.52 11.31 -11.09
CA ASP A 555 -49.68 10.41 -11.14
C ASP A 555 -50.98 11.16 -11.38
N VAL A 556 -51.64 10.90 -12.52
CA VAL A 556 -52.92 11.54 -12.85
C VAL A 556 -54.04 10.50 -12.81
N ALA A 557 -55.01 10.74 -11.93
CA ALA A 557 -56.21 9.93 -11.77
C ALA A 557 -57.43 10.84 -11.64
N PHE A 558 -58.20 10.95 -12.73
CA PHE A 558 -59.45 11.70 -12.74
C PHE A 558 -60.60 10.89 -12.14
N SER A 559 -61.57 11.57 -11.55
CA SER A 559 -62.85 10.97 -11.13
C SER A 559 -63.66 10.42 -12.33
N THR A 560 -63.50 11.03 -13.51
CA THR A 560 -64.09 10.60 -14.79
C THR A 560 -63.15 10.95 -15.96
N GLY A 561 -63.02 10.06 -16.93
CA GLY A 561 -62.16 10.23 -18.10
C GLY A 561 -60.84 9.44 -18.00
N THR A 562 -59.90 9.73 -18.91
CA THR A 562 -58.60 9.07 -18.99
C THR A 562 -57.49 10.06 -19.28
N TYR A 563 -56.31 9.78 -18.74
CA TYR A 563 -55.04 10.44 -19.06
C TYR A 563 -54.15 9.46 -19.82
N ASP A 564 -53.59 9.90 -20.94
CA ASP A 564 -52.50 9.21 -21.64
C ASP A 564 -51.19 9.96 -21.36
N PRO A 565 -50.30 9.41 -20.51
CA PRO A 565 -49.03 10.04 -20.18
C PRO A 565 -48.05 10.09 -21.36
N ALA A 566 -48.13 9.15 -22.32
CA ALA A 566 -47.23 9.14 -23.47
C ALA A 566 -47.63 10.21 -24.51
N ALA A 567 -48.93 10.44 -24.66
CA ALA A 567 -49.46 11.47 -25.55
C ALA A 567 -49.65 12.84 -24.87
N HIS A 568 -49.40 12.93 -23.55
CA HIS A 568 -49.73 14.09 -22.71
C HIS A 568 -51.15 14.60 -22.98
N SER A 569 -52.12 13.66 -22.97
CA SER A 569 -53.49 13.95 -23.42
C SER A 569 -54.56 13.46 -22.45
N CYS A 570 -55.64 14.23 -22.34
CA CYS A 570 -56.81 13.88 -21.55
C CYS A 570 -58.02 13.66 -22.46
N SER A 571 -58.83 12.66 -22.14
CA SER A 571 -60.06 12.39 -22.90
C SER A 571 -61.23 12.01 -22.00
N SER A 572 -62.43 12.41 -22.43
CA SER A 572 -63.70 12.06 -21.78
C SER A 572 -63.77 12.47 -20.31
N THR A 573 -63.11 13.56 -19.94
CA THR A 573 -63.18 14.12 -18.58
C THR A 573 -64.46 14.94 -18.42
N LEU A 574 -64.89 15.18 -17.18
CA LEU A 574 -66.05 16.04 -16.89
C LEU A 574 -65.87 17.47 -17.45
N CYS A 575 -64.62 17.92 -17.61
CA CYS A 575 -64.25 19.27 -18.03
C CYS A 575 -63.99 19.39 -19.55
N HIS A 576 -63.60 18.31 -20.22
CA HIS A 576 -63.28 18.31 -21.65
C HIS A 576 -64.10 17.25 -22.41
N GLY A 577 -64.97 17.72 -23.31
CA GLY A 577 -65.82 16.86 -24.14
C GLY A 577 -65.10 16.15 -25.30
N GLY A 578 -63.78 16.32 -25.45
CA GLY A 578 -62.95 15.73 -26.51
C GLY A 578 -61.49 15.54 -26.06
N VAL A 579 -60.65 14.98 -26.92
CA VAL A 579 -59.21 14.78 -26.63
C VAL A 579 -58.50 16.12 -26.62
N MET A 580 -57.85 16.45 -25.50
CA MET A 580 -57.01 17.64 -25.34
C MET A 580 -55.56 17.18 -25.13
N THR A 581 -54.62 17.75 -25.87
CA THR A 581 -53.16 17.49 -25.78
C THR A 581 -52.43 18.74 -25.31
N TRP A 582 -51.33 18.61 -24.56
CA TRP A 582 -50.50 19.76 -24.19
C TRP A 582 -49.02 19.59 -24.49
#